data_AF-A0A2X5NP55-F1
#
_entry.id   AF-A0A2X5NP55-F1
#
_cell.length_a   1.000
_cell.length_b   1.000
_cell.length_c   1.000
_cell.angle_alpha   90.00
_cell.angle_beta   90.00
_cell.angle_gamma   90.00
#
_symmetry.space_group_name_H-M   'P 1'
#
loop_
_entity.id
_entity.type
_entity.pdbx_description
1 polymer ?
#
loop_
_entity_poly.entity_id
_entity_poly.type
_entity_poly.pdbx_seq_one_letter_code
_entity_poly.pdbx_strand_id
1 'polypeptide(L)'
;MLEELGGILPTAGGEVKLTNLGRELARLPVDPRLARMVLAAQQFGCVREVMIITAALSIQDPRERPSDKKQASDEKHQRFADKESDFLAWVNLWNYLQEQQQLLSGNQFRRQCKADYLNYLRVREWQDIYTQLRQVVKELRLPVNSEPAPYREVHSALLCGLLSMSVRKM
;
A
#
# COMPACT_ATOMS: atom_id res chain seq x y z
N MET A 1 -7.48 -16.68 9.33
CA MET A 1 -6.69 -15.54 8.77
C MET A 1 -5.43 -15.24 9.57
N LEU A 2 -5.50 -14.94 10.87
CA LEU A 2 -4.27 -14.77 11.68
C LEU A 2 -3.46 -16.06 11.83
N GLU A 3 -4.11 -17.23 11.93
CA GLU A 3 -3.43 -18.55 11.96
C GLU A 3 -2.55 -18.78 10.72
N GLU A 4 -3.08 -18.53 9.52
CA GLU A 4 -2.38 -18.69 8.23
C GLU A 4 -1.18 -17.74 8.07
N LEU A 5 -1.19 -16.62 8.81
CA LEU A 5 -0.12 -15.62 8.81
C LEU A 5 0.92 -15.87 9.92
N GLY A 6 0.81 -16.96 10.68
CA GLY A 6 1.66 -17.25 11.85
C GLY A 6 1.37 -16.34 13.06
N GLY A 7 0.18 -15.74 13.09
CA GLY A 7 -0.27 -14.81 14.13
C GLY A 7 -0.79 -15.46 15.41
N ILE A 8 -1.03 -16.78 15.41
CA ILE A 8 -1.64 -17.53 16.53
C ILE A 8 -0.84 -18.81 16.80
N LEU A 9 -0.66 -19.15 18.08
CA LEU A 9 -0.21 -20.46 18.53
C LEU A 9 -1.37 -21.21 19.21
N PRO A 10 -1.70 -22.44 18.77
CA PRO A 10 -2.63 -23.29 19.51
C PRO A 10 -1.97 -23.74 20.82
N THR A 11 -2.67 -23.58 21.94
CA THR A 11 -2.24 -24.15 23.23
C THR A 11 -3.05 -25.40 23.56
N ALA A 12 -2.47 -26.29 24.37
CA ALA A 12 -3.06 -27.60 24.71
C ALA A 12 -4.45 -27.53 25.40
N GLY A 13 -4.92 -26.35 25.79
CA GLY A 13 -6.23 -26.12 26.43
C GLY A 13 -7.28 -25.44 25.54
N GLY A 14 -7.02 -25.24 24.24
CA GLY A 14 -7.95 -24.55 23.35
C GLY A 14 -7.90 -23.02 23.41
N GLU A 15 -7.01 -22.43 24.22
CA GLU A 15 -6.76 -20.99 24.21
C GLU A 15 -5.86 -20.60 23.03
N VAL A 16 -6.29 -19.59 22.28
CA VAL A 16 -5.55 -18.96 21.18
C VAL A 16 -4.67 -17.86 21.76
N LYS A 17 -3.34 -18.01 21.69
CA LYS A 17 -2.39 -16.95 22.05
C LYS A 17 -1.83 -16.28 20.80
N LEU A 18 -1.92 -14.94 20.76
CA LEU A 18 -1.26 -14.17 19.70
C LEU A 18 0.26 -14.28 19.81
N THR A 19 0.91 -14.58 18.69
CA THR A 19 2.37 -14.48 18.55
C THR A 19 2.80 -13.02 18.57
N ASN A 20 4.11 -12.75 18.73
CA ASN A 20 4.62 -11.38 18.58
C ASN A 20 4.26 -10.81 17.20
N LEU A 21 4.38 -11.61 16.14
CA LEU A 21 3.93 -11.26 14.80
C LEU A 21 2.42 -10.98 14.76
N GLY A 22 1.59 -11.82 15.38
CA GLY A 22 0.14 -11.60 15.46
C GLY A 22 -0.24 -10.31 16.16
N ARG A 23 0.49 -9.93 17.22
CA ARG A 23 0.31 -8.66 17.92
C ARG A 23 0.72 -7.48 17.04
N GLU A 24 1.83 -7.57 16.32
CA GLU A 24 2.29 -6.52 15.40
C GLU A 24 1.33 -6.33 14.22
N LEU A 25 0.85 -7.43 13.63
CA LEU A 25 -0.16 -7.40 12.56
C LEU A 25 -1.44 -6.70 13.02
N ALA A 26 -1.91 -7.00 14.23
CA ALA A 26 -3.14 -6.41 14.78
C ALA A 26 -3.04 -4.91 15.08
N ARG A 27 -1.83 -4.33 15.10
CA ARG A 27 -1.63 -2.88 15.30
C ARG A 27 -1.78 -2.06 14.03
N LEU A 28 -1.59 -2.66 12.85
CA LEU A 28 -1.65 -1.94 11.58
C LEU A 28 -3.11 -1.74 11.16
N PRO A 29 -3.52 -0.52 10.74
CA PRO A 29 -4.92 -0.16 10.44
C PRO A 29 -5.37 -0.62 9.05
N VAL A 30 -4.99 -1.83 8.65
CA VAL A 30 -5.30 -2.42 7.34
C VAL A 30 -5.61 -3.91 7.51
N ASP A 31 -6.08 -4.55 6.44
CA ASP A 31 -6.25 -5.99 6.42
C ASP A 31 -4.94 -6.71 6.85
N PRO A 32 -4.99 -7.70 7.76
CA PRO A 32 -3.83 -8.46 8.23
C PRO A 32 -2.90 -9.01 7.13
N ARG A 33 -3.40 -9.30 5.92
CA ARG A 33 -2.53 -9.71 4.80
C ARG A 33 -1.71 -8.56 4.26
N LEU A 34 -2.31 -7.37 4.13
CA LEU A 34 -1.59 -6.15 3.77
C LEU A 34 -0.62 -5.76 4.88
N ALA A 35 -1.01 -5.89 6.15
CA ALA A 35 -0.14 -5.69 7.29
C ALA A 35 1.09 -6.62 7.23
N ARG A 36 0.91 -7.88 6.82
CA ARG A 36 2.02 -8.84 6.64
C ARG A 36 3.02 -8.38 5.60
N MET A 37 2.58 -7.73 4.52
CA MET A 37 3.47 -7.15 3.50
C MET A 37 4.29 -6.02 4.11
N VAL A 38 3.67 -5.11 4.87
CA VAL A 38 4.37 -3.98 5.52
C VAL A 38 5.44 -4.48 6.49
N LEU A 39 5.14 -5.48 7.32
CA LEU A 39 6.11 -6.07 8.24
C LEU A 39 7.24 -6.81 7.49
N ALA A 40 6.93 -7.49 6.38
CA ALA A 40 7.94 -8.17 5.55
C ALA A 40 8.91 -7.17 4.90
N ALA A 41 8.41 -6.00 4.50
CA ALA A 41 9.15 -5.02 3.71
C ALA A 41 10.45 -4.53 4.36
N GLN A 42 10.56 -4.61 5.70
CA GLN A 42 11.80 -4.31 6.40
C GLN A 42 12.97 -5.20 5.93
N GLN A 43 12.71 -6.48 5.69
CA GLN A 43 13.75 -7.44 5.28
C GLN A 43 14.30 -7.15 3.89
N PHE A 44 13.53 -6.43 3.08
CA PHE A 44 13.85 -6.09 1.69
C PHE A 44 14.20 -4.61 1.50
N GLY A 45 14.16 -3.80 2.57
CA GLY A 45 14.47 -2.37 2.48
C GLY A 45 13.46 -1.56 1.65
N CYS A 46 12.20 -1.99 1.57
CA CYS A 46 11.18 -1.40 0.71
C CYS A 46 9.91 -0.96 1.46
N VAL A 47 10.05 -0.59 2.73
CA VAL A 47 8.93 -0.27 3.63
C VAL A 47 8.12 0.92 3.10
N ARG A 48 8.78 1.92 2.51
CA ARG A 48 8.11 3.10 1.95
C ARG A 48 7.15 2.72 0.82
N GLU A 49 7.65 1.98 -0.16
CA GLU A 49 6.89 1.55 -1.34
C GLU A 49 5.73 0.65 -0.92
N VAL A 50 5.98 -0.30 -0.03
CA VAL A 50 4.94 -1.23 0.43
C VAL A 50 3.87 -0.53 1.25
N MET A 51 4.19 0.47 2.08
CA MET A 51 3.16 1.30 2.74
C MET A 51 2.29 2.06 1.72
N ILE A 52 2.88 2.60 0.66
CA ILE A 52 2.14 3.30 -0.40
C ILE A 52 1.17 2.34 -1.07
N ILE A 53 1.66 1.16 -1.46
CA ILE A 53 0.88 0.14 -2.16
C ILE A 53 -0.23 -0.41 -1.27
N THR A 54 0.05 -0.76 -0.02
CA THR A 54 -0.97 -1.32 0.88
C THR A 54 -2.05 -0.31 1.22
N ALA A 55 -1.70 0.97 1.36
CA ALA A 55 -2.68 2.04 1.49
C ALA A 55 -3.56 2.18 0.23
N ALA A 56 -2.98 2.06 -0.96
CA ALA A 56 -3.72 2.12 -2.23
C ALA A 56 -4.70 0.94 -2.36
N LEU A 57 -4.25 -0.27 -2.01
CA LEU A 57 -5.08 -1.48 -2.04
C LEU A 57 -6.20 -1.50 -1.00
N SER A 58 -6.15 -0.59 -0.02
CA SER A 58 -7.16 -0.46 1.05
C SER A 58 -8.30 0.50 0.68
N ILE A 59 -8.25 1.14 -0.50
CA ILE A 59 -9.25 2.09 -0.97
C ILE A 59 -9.77 1.71 -2.35
N GLN A 60 -10.86 2.36 -2.76
CA GLN A 60 -11.24 2.37 -4.17
C GLN A 60 -10.21 3.17 -5.00
N ASP A 61 -9.85 2.65 -6.17
CA ASP A 61 -8.89 3.28 -7.08
C ASP A 61 -9.25 4.77 -7.35
N PRO A 62 -8.36 5.73 -7.07
CA PRO A 62 -8.60 7.14 -7.34
C PRO A 62 -8.63 7.46 -8.84
N ARG A 63 -8.14 6.59 -9.73
CA ARG A 63 -8.17 6.81 -11.18
C ARG A 63 -9.58 6.65 -11.73
N GLU A 64 -10.10 7.73 -12.30
CA GLU A 64 -11.40 7.75 -12.94
C GLU A 64 -11.26 7.50 -14.43
N ARG A 65 -12.12 6.62 -14.98
CA ARG A 65 -12.15 6.30 -16.41
C ARG A 65 -13.57 6.50 -16.97
N PRO A 66 -14.03 7.76 -17.15
CA PRO A 66 -15.35 8.03 -17.71
C PRO A 66 -15.47 7.45 -19.12
N SER A 67 -16.62 6.87 -19.46
CA SER A 67 -16.84 6.20 -20.75
C SER A 67 -16.68 7.14 -21.95
N ASP A 68 -17.08 8.41 -21.80
CA ASP A 68 -16.97 9.47 -22.81
C ASP A 68 -15.55 10.06 -22.93
N LYS A 69 -14.66 9.79 -21.95
CA LYS A 69 -13.29 10.35 -21.88
C LYS A 69 -12.24 9.27 -21.64
N LYS A 70 -12.52 8.04 -22.09
CA LYS A 70 -11.64 6.89 -21.86
C LYS A 70 -10.23 7.13 -22.41
N GLN A 71 -10.10 7.55 -23.67
CA GLN A 71 -8.79 7.81 -24.27
C GLN A 71 -7.98 8.88 -23.51
N ALA A 72 -8.61 10.02 -23.19
CA ALA A 72 -7.94 11.11 -22.49
C ALA A 72 -7.55 10.74 -21.05
N SER A 73 -8.36 9.94 -20.35
CA SER A 73 -8.01 9.44 -19.01
C SER A 73 -6.89 8.41 -19.06
N ASP A 74 -6.93 7.48 -20.02
CA ASP A 74 -5.87 6.49 -20.22
C ASP A 74 -4.53 7.16 -20.54
N GLU A 75 -4.49 8.17 -21.41
CA GLU A 75 -3.28 8.95 -21.71
C GLU A 75 -2.71 9.62 -20.45
N LYS A 76 -3.56 10.18 -19.59
CA LYS A 76 -3.16 10.79 -18.32
C LYS A 76 -2.62 9.78 -17.32
N HIS A 77 -3.17 8.57 -17.28
CA HIS A 77 -2.75 7.54 -16.33
C HIS A 77 -1.54 6.75 -16.82
N GLN A 78 -1.34 6.63 -18.13
CA GLN A 78 -0.24 5.90 -18.74
C GLN A 78 1.14 6.43 -18.32
N ARG A 79 1.25 7.73 -18.01
CA ARG A 79 2.51 8.33 -17.52
C ARG A 79 2.98 7.77 -16.17
N PHE A 80 2.10 7.09 -15.43
CA PHE A 80 2.44 6.44 -14.17
C PHE A 80 2.78 4.97 -14.34
N ALA A 81 2.48 4.38 -15.51
CA ALA A 81 2.75 2.98 -15.77
C ALA A 81 4.23 2.67 -15.60
N ASP A 82 4.52 1.60 -14.90
CA ASP A 82 5.85 1.03 -14.82
C ASP A 82 5.92 -0.18 -15.76
N LYS A 83 7.07 -0.38 -16.42
CA LYS A 83 7.22 -1.44 -17.44
C LYS A 83 7.24 -2.83 -16.83
N GLU A 84 7.62 -2.93 -15.56
CA GLU A 84 7.85 -4.20 -14.88
C GLU A 84 6.74 -4.48 -13.85
N SER A 85 5.98 -3.46 -13.40
CA SER A 85 5.00 -3.62 -12.32
C SER A 85 3.76 -2.71 -12.35
N ASP A 86 2.58 -3.31 -12.25
CA ASP A 86 1.35 -2.58 -11.92
C ASP A 86 1.37 -1.99 -10.50
N PHE A 87 2.12 -2.59 -9.56
CA PHE A 87 2.26 -2.07 -8.20
C PHE A 87 3.13 -0.82 -8.14
N LEU A 88 4.22 -0.78 -8.92
CA LEU A 88 5.06 0.43 -8.98
C LEU A 88 4.35 1.59 -9.65
N ALA A 89 3.32 1.34 -10.47
CA ALA A 89 2.48 2.42 -10.98
C ALA A 89 1.78 3.21 -9.86
N TRP A 90 1.43 2.56 -8.74
CA TRP A 90 0.94 3.25 -7.54
C TRP A 90 2.01 4.12 -6.88
N VAL A 91 3.24 3.62 -6.80
CA VAL A 91 4.37 4.39 -6.25
C VAL A 91 4.65 5.62 -7.11
N ASN A 92 4.61 5.48 -8.44
CA ASN A 92 4.79 6.58 -9.39
C ASN A 92 3.68 7.63 -9.26
N LEU A 93 2.42 7.19 -9.22
CA LEU A 93 1.28 8.09 -9.00
C LEU A 93 1.39 8.81 -7.65
N TRP A 94 1.77 8.10 -6.58
CA TRP A 94 1.97 8.70 -5.26
C TRP A 94 3.05 9.79 -5.29
N ASN A 95 4.22 9.48 -5.87
CA ASN A 95 5.34 10.43 -5.98
C ASN A 95 4.91 11.70 -6.72
N TYR A 96 4.22 11.55 -7.85
CA TYR A 96 3.65 12.67 -8.59
C TYR A 96 2.70 13.50 -7.72
N LEU A 97 1.77 12.87 -7.02
CA LEU A 97 0.81 13.59 -6.17
C LEU A 97 1.50 14.35 -5.03
N GLN A 98 2.55 13.77 -4.43
CA GLN A 98 3.35 14.45 -3.41
C GLN A 98 4.06 15.67 -3.97
N GLU A 99 4.73 15.53 -5.12
CA GLU A 99 5.40 16.65 -5.80
C GLU A 99 4.41 17.78 -6.12
N GLN A 100 3.26 17.46 -6.71
CA GLN A 100 2.25 18.45 -7.04
C GLN A 100 1.66 19.14 -5.80
N GLN A 101 1.50 18.43 -4.67
CA GLN A 101 1.05 19.06 -3.42
C GLN A 101 2.07 20.04 -2.83
N GLN A 102 3.37 19.83 -3.04
CA GLN A 102 4.39 20.78 -2.59
C GLN A 102 4.40 22.05 -3.44
N LEU A 103 4.08 21.93 -4.72
CA LEU A 103 4.14 23.03 -5.69
C LEU A 103 2.86 23.87 -5.77
N LEU A 104 1.71 23.27 -5.46
CA LEU A 104 0.40 23.87 -5.70
C LEU A 104 -0.32 24.21 -4.39
N SER A 105 -1.08 25.31 -4.40
CA SER A 105 -2.07 25.54 -3.33
C SER A 105 -3.13 24.42 -3.32
N GLY A 106 -3.80 24.21 -2.19
CA GLY A 106 -4.82 23.15 -2.08
C GLY A 106 -5.93 23.23 -3.16
N ASN A 107 -6.35 24.44 -3.54
CA ASN A 107 -7.34 24.64 -4.61
C ASN A 107 -6.78 24.28 -5.99
N GLN A 108 -5.53 24.64 -6.28
CA GLN A 108 -4.87 24.28 -7.53
C GLN A 108 -4.62 22.77 -7.60
N PHE A 109 -4.17 22.15 -6.51
CA PHE A 109 -3.98 20.70 -6.43
C PHE A 109 -5.29 19.93 -6.67
N ARG A 110 -6.39 20.34 -6.02
CA ARG A 110 -7.70 19.73 -6.26
C ARG A 110 -8.14 19.83 -7.72
N ARG A 111 -7.90 20.97 -8.37
CA ARG A 111 -8.17 21.16 -9.80
C ARG A 111 -7.26 20.27 -10.66
N GLN A 112 -5.99 20.10 -10.28
CA GLN A 112 -5.04 19.24 -10.97
C GLN A 112 -5.47 17.78 -10.91
N CYS A 113 -5.88 17.26 -9.74
CA CYS A 113 -6.44 15.92 -9.62
C CYS A 113 -7.61 15.72 -10.61
N LYS A 114 -8.56 16.66 -10.65
CA LYS A 114 -9.69 16.58 -11.58
C LYS A 114 -9.24 16.61 -13.05
N ALA A 115 -8.25 17.44 -13.41
CA ALA A 115 -7.72 17.54 -14.76
C ALA A 115 -6.95 16.27 -15.21
N ASP A 116 -6.45 15.50 -14.25
CA ASP A 116 -5.76 14.24 -14.47
C ASP A 116 -6.66 13.01 -14.26
N TYR A 117 -7.97 13.21 -14.20
CA TYR A 117 -8.96 12.15 -13.99
C TYR A 117 -8.68 11.36 -12.70
N LEU A 118 -8.44 12.08 -11.61
CA LEU A 118 -8.26 11.53 -10.28
C LEU A 118 -9.34 12.04 -9.34
N ASN A 119 -9.99 11.11 -8.65
CA ASN A 119 -10.92 11.40 -7.58
C ASN A 119 -10.18 11.95 -6.37
N TYR A 120 -10.32 13.26 -6.12
CA TYR A 120 -9.62 13.94 -5.04
C TYR A 120 -9.91 13.36 -3.65
N LEU A 121 -11.15 12.89 -3.40
CA LEU A 121 -11.50 12.33 -2.08
C LEU A 121 -10.80 11.00 -1.85
N ARG A 122 -10.70 10.16 -2.88
CA ARG A 122 -9.92 8.90 -2.82
C ARG A 122 -8.43 9.15 -2.65
N VAL A 123 -7.88 10.18 -3.30
CA VAL A 123 -6.48 10.61 -3.08
C VAL A 123 -6.25 11.01 -1.62
N ARG A 124 -7.17 11.77 -1.02
CA ARG A 124 -7.08 12.15 0.41
C ARG A 124 -7.15 10.94 1.33
N GLU A 125 -8.11 10.04 1.09
CA GLU A 125 -8.25 8.80 1.84
C GLU A 125 -6.99 7.92 1.77
N TRP A 126 -6.39 7.80 0.58
CA TRP A 126 -5.11 7.12 0.40
C TRP A 126 -4.00 7.72 1.27
N GLN A 127 -3.91 9.05 1.28
CA GLN A 127 -2.91 9.79 2.07
C GLN A 127 -3.12 9.65 3.57
N ASP A 128 -4.38 9.62 4.00
CA ASP A 128 -4.74 9.44 5.40
C ASP A 128 -4.35 8.02 5.88
N ILE A 129 -4.66 6.98 5.10
CA ILE A 129 -4.26 5.59 5.44
C ILE A 129 -2.74 5.44 5.46
N TYR A 130 -2.03 5.99 4.48
CA TYR A 130 -0.55 5.97 4.48
C TYR A 130 0.01 6.66 5.73
N THR A 131 -0.58 7.78 6.15
CA THR A 131 -0.17 8.51 7.36
C THR A 131 -0.37 7.65 8.62
N GLN A 132 -1.51 6.96 8.73
CA GLN A 132 -1.78 6.06 9.85
C GLN A 132 -0.81 4.87 9.86
N LEU A 133 -0.54 4.24 8.70
CA LEU A 133 0.48 3.20 8.57
C LEU A 133 1.84 3.71 9.03
N ARG A 134 2.24 4.90 8.59
CA ARG A 134 3.53 5.49 8.94
C ARG A 134 3.69 5.73 10.44
N GLN A 135 2.60 6.10 11.13
CA GLN A 135 2.60 6.25 12.60
C GLN A 135 2.89 4.92 13.27
N VAL A 136 2.15 3.86 12.93
CA VAL A 136 2.36 2.52 13.51
C VAL A 136 3.73 1.95 13.17
N VAL A 137 4.19 2.10 11.93
CA VAL A 137 5.53 1.68 11.47
C VAL A 137 6.64 2.37 12.28
N LYS A 138 6.47 3.65 12.62
CA LYS A 138 7.40 4.39 13.48
C LYS A 138 7.39 3.86 14.91
N GLU A 139 6.22 3.55 15.48
CA GLU A 139 6.11 2.96 16.82
C GLU A 139 6.73 1.56 16.89
N LEU A 140 6.61 0.78 15.82
CA LEU A 140 7.25 -0.53 15.66
C LEU A 140 8.76 -0.42 15.34
N ARG A 141 9.28 0.79 15.15
CA ARG A 141 10.69 1.08 14.82
C ARG A 141 11.17 0.38 13.55
N LEU A 142 10.29 0.16 12.57
CA LEU A 142 10.72 -0.40 11.29
C LEU A 142 11.44 0.69 10.48
N PRO A 143 12.62 0.40 9.91
CA PRO A 143 13.38 1.37 9.13
C PRO A 143 12.65 1.66 7.81
N VAL A 144 12.35 2.93 7.56
CA VAL A 144 11.80 3.37 6.28
C VAL A 144 12.94 3.82 5.38
N ASN A 145 13.05 3.22 4.21
CA ASN A 145 14.05 3.55 3.21
C ASN A 145 13.89 4.98 2.69
N SER A 146 15.04 5.64 2.46
CA SER A 146 15.12 6.98 1.87
C SER A 146 15.28 6.92 0.35
N GLU A 147 15.99 5.90 -0.14
CA GLU A 147 16.17 5.65 -1.57
C GLU A 147 15.06 4.72 -2.10
N PRO A 148 14.62 4.89 -3.36
CA PRO A 148 13.65 3.98 -3.98
C PRO A 148 14.15 2.53 -3.97
N ALA A 149 13.31 1.62 -3.48
CA ALA A 149 13.62 0.20 -3.52
C ALA A 149 13.46 -0.38 -4.95
N PRO A 150 14.28 -1.37 -5.35
CA PRO A 150 14.16 -1.98 -6.66
C PRO A 150 12.90 -2.86 -6.76
N TYR A 151 12.49 -3.13 -8.00
CA TYR A 151 11.31 -3.92 -8.33
C TYR A 151 11.21 -5.23 -7.55
N ARG A 152 12.30 -6.01 -7.52
CA ARG A 152 12.32 -7.38 -6.99
C ARG A 152 12.04 -7.41 -5.49
N GLU A 153 12.61 -6.46 -4.76
CA GLU A 153 12.49 -6.29 -3.31
C GLU A 153 11.06 -5.95 -2.93
N VAL A 154 10.44 -5.01 -3.66
CA VAL A 154 9.02 -4.67 -3.47
C VAL A 154 8.14 -5.90 -3.68
N HIS A 155 8.31 -6.65 -4.78
CA HIS A 155 7.47 -7.82 -5.05
C HIS A 155 7.71 -8.96 -4.06
N SER A 156 8.96 -9.15 -3.61
CA SER A 156 9.28 -10.14 -2.57
C SER A 156 8.52 -9.86 -1.28
N ALA A 157 8.42 -8.58 -0.87
CA ALA A 157 7.63 -8.18 0.29
C ALA A 157 6.11 -8.36 0.08
N LEU A 158 5.59 -8.01 -1.10
CA LEU A 158 4.17 -8.17 -1.43
C LEU A 158 3.76 -9.66 -1.41
N LEU A 159 4.60 -10.54 -1.95
CA LEU A 159 4.36 -11.99 -1.95
C LEU A 159 4.20 -12.56 -0.54
N CYS A 160 4.86 -12.00 0.49
CA CYS A 160 4.68 -12.45 1.87
C CYS A 160 3.25 -12.28 2.40
N GLY A 161 2.46 -11.35 1.86
CA GLY A 161 1.03 -11.20 2.19
C GLY A 161 0.09 -11.86 1.19
N LEU A 162 0.53 -12.07 -0.06
CA LEU A 162 -0.28 -12.70 -1.11
C LEU A 162 -0.20 -14.24 -1.11
N LEU A 163 0.95 -14.82 -0.76
CA LEU A 163 1.14 -16.28 -0.76
C LEU A 163 0.35 -17.00 0.34
N SER A 164 -0.12 -16.29 1.38
CA SER A 164 -1.11 -16.84 2.30
C SER A 164 -2.46 -17.16 1.62
N MET A 165 -2.67 -16.75 0.36
CA MET A 165 -3.83 -17.16 -0.43
C MET A 165 -3.70 -18.56 -1.04
N SER A 166 -2.48 -19.11 -1.15
CA SER A 166 -2.21 -20.35 -1.88
C SER A 166 -2.18 -21.61 -0.99
N VAL A 167 -2.22 -21.49 0.33
CA VAL A 167 -2.42 -22.64 1.22
C VAL A 167 -3.92 -22.95 1.34
N ARG A 168 -4.54 -23.27 0.20
CA ARG A 168 -5.88 -23.86 0.16
C ARG A 168 -5.81 -25.08 -0.76
N LYS A 169 -5.85 -26.25 -0.11
CA LYS A 169 -5.75 -27.64 -0.61
C LYS A 169 -4.32 -28.20 -0.73
N MET A 170 -3.91 -28.91 0.32
CA MET A 170 -3.61 -30.34 0.25
C MET A 170 -4.16 -31.01 1.50
#